data_AF-A0A9D7DGC1-F1
#
_entry.id   AF-A0A9D7DGC1-F1
#
_cell.length_a   1.000
_cell.length_b   1.000
_cell.length_c   1.000
_cell.angle_alpha   90.00
_cell.angle_beta   90.00
_cell.angle_gamma   90.00
#
_symmetry.space_group_name_H-M   'P 1'
#
loop_
_entity.id
_entity.type
_entity.pdbx_description
1 polymer ?
#
loop_
_entity_poly.entity_id
_entity_poly.type
_entity_poly.pdbx_seq_one_letter_code
_entity_poly.pdbx_strand_id
1 'polypeptide(L)' 'MLLAWYFERAPVLRLTTGPNTRAEAFYRKAGYKETGTTPSGEVILELGRSA' A
#
# COMPACT_ATOMS: atom_id res chain seq x y z
N MET A 1 1.79 13.74 9.28
CA MET A 1 2.47 13.45 10.55
C MET A 1 2.69 11.94 10.77
N LEU A 2 1.73 11.03 10.54
CA LEU A 2 1.97 9.58 10.69
C LEU A 2 2.87 8.96 9.60
N LEU A 3 2.58 9.23 8.32
CA LEU A 3 3.38 8.68 7.21
C LEU A 3 4.82 9.22 7.23
N ALA A 4 5.00 10.49 7.57
CA ALA A 4 6.32 11.11 7.70
C ALA A 4 7.18 10.38 8.75
N TRP A 5 6.63 10.13 9.94
CA TRP A 5 7.29 9.37 11.01
C TRP A 5 7.58 7.92 10.60
N TYR A 6 6.67 7.27 9.87
CA TYR A 6 6.90 5.92 9.36
C TYR A 6 8.06 5.88 8.35
N PHE A 7 8.09 6.84 7.43
CA PHE A 7 9.13 6.95 6.40
C PHE A 7 10.51 7.39 6.90
N GLU A 8 10.64 7.74 8.19
CA GLU A 8 11.95 7.85 8.87
C GLU A 8 12.56 6.47 9.18
N ARG A 9 11.72 5.43 9.27
CA ARG A 9 12.12 4.09 9.73
C ARG A 9 12.12 3.05 8.60
N ALA A 10 11.23 3.21 7.63
CA ALA A 10 11.13 2.30 6.50
C ALA A 10 10.91 3.09 5.19
N PRO A 11 11.59 2.73 4.09
CA PRO A 11 11.47 3.46 2.82
C PRO A 11 10.16 3.17 2.06
N VAL A 12 9.50 2.07 2.38
CA VAL A 12 8.31 1.56 1.69
C VAL A 12 7.30 1.08 2.74
N LEU A 13 6.05 1.50 2.58
CA LEU A 13 4.92 0.99 3.34
C LEU A 13 4.18 -0.04 2.49
N ARG A 14 4.17 -1.29 2.93
CA ARG A 14 3.49 -2.40 2.26
C ARG A 14 2.28 -2.86 3.08
N LEU A 15 1.16 -3.11 2.41
CA LEU A 15 -0.04 -3.70 3.00
C LEU A 15 -0.72 -4.64 2.01
N THR A 16 -1.61 -5.49 2.51
CA THR A 16 -2.46 -6.36 1.67
C THR A 16 -3.93 -6.04 1.88
N THR A 17 -4.74 -6.26 0.86
CA THR A 17 -6.21 -6.11 0.95
C THR A 17 -6.92 -7.01 -0.05
N GLY A 18 -8.19 -7.32 0.20
CA GLY A 18 -8.98 -8.12 -0.73
C GLY A 18 -9.20 -7.41 -2.08
N PRO A 19 -9.22 -8.15 -3.20
CA PRO A 19 -9.47 -7.58 -4.52
C PRO A 19 -10.92 -7.11 -4.68
N ASN A 20 -11.13 -6.11 -5.54
CA ASN A 20 -12.42 -5.48 -5.82
C ASN A 20 -13.11 -4.87 -4.60
N THR A 21 -12.33 -4.50 -3.58
CA THR A 21 -12.85 -3.88 -2.35
C THR A 21 -12.77 -2.36 -2.40
N ARG A 22 -13.59 -1.71 -1.57
CA ARG A 22 -13.48 -0.26 -1.32
C ARG A 22 -12.10 0.14 -0.78
N ALA A 23 -11.47 -0.74 -0.02
CA ALA A 23 -10.14 -0.51 0.54
C ALA A 23 -9.08 -0.47 -0.56
N GLU A 24 -9.11 -1.40 -1.51
CA GLU A 24 -8.22 -1.39 -2.68
C GLU A 24 -8.33 -0.06 -3.46
N ALA A 25 -9.56 0.34 -3.80
CA ALA A 25 -9.79 1.60 -4.52
C ALA A 25 -9.32 2.83 -3.72
N PHE A 26 -9.47 2.81 -2.40
CA PHE A 26 -8.97 3.87 -1.51
C PHE A 26 -7.44 3.96 -1.56
N TYR A 27 -6.74 2.84 -1.40
CA TYR A 27 -5.27 2.83 -1.40
C TYR A 27 -4.69 3.20 -2.76
N ARG A 28 -5.26 2.73 -3.87
CA ARG A 28 -4.85 3.16 -5.22
C ARG A 28 -4.99 4.68 -5.40
N LYS A 29 -6.11 5.26 -4.94
CA LYS A 29 -6.31 6.73 -4.97
C LYS A 29 -5.34 7.48 -4.05
N ALA A 30 -4.92 6.86 -2.95
CA ALA A 30 -3.91 7.41 -2.04
C ALA A 30 -2.47 7.30 -2.57
N GLY A 31 -2.26 6.79 -3.79
CA GLY A 31 -0.96 6.70 -4.43
C GLY A 31 -0.20 5.38 -4.21
N TYR A 32 -0.84 4.38 -3.60
CA TYR A 32 -0.25 3.05 -3.50
C TYR A 32 -0.23 2.38 -4.87
N LYS A 33 0.87 1.67 -5.15
CA LYS A 33 1.06 0.88 -6.36
C LYS A 33 0.91 -0.59 -6.03
N GLU A 34 0.21 -1.32 -6.89
CA GLU A 34 0.14 -2.77 -6.79
C GLU A 34 1.48 -3.38 -7.18
N THR A 35 1.98 -4.29 -6.34
CA THR A 35 3.23 -5.03 -6.58
C THR A 35 3.02 -6.53 -6.74
N GLY A 36 1.79 -7.02 -6.57
CA GLY A 36 1.40 -8.40 -6.84
C GLY A 36 0.19 -8.83 -6.01
N THR A 37 0.04 -10.15 -5.86
CA THR A 37 -1.01 -10.78 -5.05
C THR A 37 -0.43 -11.88 -4.16
N THR A 38 -0.98 -12.05 -2.96
CA THR A 38 -0.63 -13.14 -2.04
C THR A 38 -1.18 -14.48 -2.55
N PRO A 39 -0.68 -15.63 -2.03
CA PRO A 39 -1.25 -16.95 -2.34
C PRO A 39 -2.73 -17.11 -1.94
N SER A 40 -3.21 -16.31 -0.97
CA SER A 40 -4.62 -16.27 -0.57
C SER A 40 -5.49 -15.39 -1.49
N GLY A 41 -4.90 -14.70 -2.46
CA GLY A 41 -5.60 -13.85 -3.43
C GLY A 41 -5.75 -12.38 -3.01
N GLU A 42 -5.10 -11.94 -1.94
CA GLU A 42 -5.10 -10.52 -1.56
C GLU A 42 -4.13 -9.72 -2.43
N VAL A 43 -4.50 -8.50 -2.78
CA VAL A 43 -3.66 -7.55 -3.53
C VAL A 43 -2.61 -6.96 -2.60
N ILE A 44 -1.35 -7.00 -3.00
CA ILE A 44 -0.21 -6.38 -2.32
C ILE A 44 -0.04 -4.96 -2.87
N LEU A 45 -0.09 -3.99 -1.98
CA LEU A 45 -0.01 -2.56 -2.28
C LEU A 45 1.17 -1.93 -1.55
N GLU A 46 1.91 -1.09 -2.26
CA GLU A 46 3.09 -0.40 -1.74
C GLU A 46 3.01 1.10 -1.97
N LEU A 47 3.35 1.85 -0.92
CA LEU A 47 3.58 3.29 -0.98
C LEU A 47 5.04 3.57 -0.66
N GLY A 48 5.77 4.09 -1.65
CA GLY A 48 7.11 4.61 -1.42
C GLY A 48 7.08 6.04 -0.88
N ARG A 49 8.17 6.47 -0.25
CA ARG A 49 8.39 7.90 -0.01
C ARG A 49 8.49 8.61 -1.36
N SER A 50 7.39 9.26 -1.80
CA SER A 50 7.49 10.27 -2.85
C SER A 50 8.32 11.42 -2.28
N ALA A 51 9.44 11.72 -2.94
CA ALA A 51 10.34 12.80 -2.56
C ALA A 51 9.62 14.15 -2.53
#